data_AF-A0A920L2T7-F1
#
_entry.id   AF-A0A920L2T7-F1
#
_cell.length_a   1.000
_cell.length_b   1.000
_cell.length_c   1.000
_cell.angle_alpha   90.00
_cell.angle_beta   90.00
_cell.angle_gamma   90.00
#
_symmetry.space_group_name_H-M   'P 1'
#
loop_
_entity.id
_entity.type
_entity.pdbx_description
1 polymer ?
#
loop_
_entity_poly.entity_id
_entity_poly.type
_entity_poly.pdbx_seq_one_letter_code
_entity_poly.pdbx_strand_id
1 'polypeptide(L)'
;MTNFFRFIADAFFVDRYGHRAVVLETVAGVPGMVAGVLMHFKSLRSMKTGYGASIREMLAEAENERMHLMFFIEIAKPNFFERFLVLSAQAIFGVFYFIMYIFFTRTAHRMIGYFEDEAVKVIQIT
;
A
#
# COMPACT_ATOMS: atom_id res chain seq x y z
N MET A 1 -13.35 8.24 2.77
CA MET A 1 -12.13 7.66 3.40
C MET A 1 -10.87 8.10 2.66
N THR A 2 -10.89 8.12 1.33
CA THR A 2 -9.87 8.77 0.46
C THR A 2 -9.51 10.21 0.86
N ASN A 3 -10.49 11.01 1.28
CA ASN A 3 -10.26 12.39 1.74
C ASN A 3 -9.34 12.53 2.97
N PHE A 4 -9.24 11.52 3.85
CA PHE A 4 -8.36 11.61 5.02
C PHE A 4 -6.89 11.43 4.65
N PHE A 5 -6.58 10.42 3.83
CA PHE A 5 -5.22 10.21 3.31
C PHE A 5 -4.80 11.36 2.39
N ARG A 6 -5.73 11.87 1.58
CA ARG A 6 -5.50 13.07 0.79
C ARG A 6 -5.24 14.30 1.66
N PHE A 7 -6.01 14.52 2.73
CA PHE A 7 -5.78 15.64 3.66
C PHE A 7 -4.41 15.54 4.36
N ILE A 8 -4.00 14.35 4.82
CA ILE A 8 -2.66 14.16 5.41
C ILE A 8 -1.58 14.40 4.36
N ALA A 9 -1.70 13.82 3.16
CA ALA A 9 -0.72 14.01 2.09
C ALA A 9 -0.62 15.49 1.65
N ASP A 10 -1.76 16.16 1.52
CA ASP A 10 -1.85 17.55 1.09
C ASP A 10 -1.40 18.50 2.23
N ALA A 11 -1.63 18.20 3.51
CA ALA A 11 -1.18 19.05 4.61
C ALA A 11 0.34 19.05 4.83
N PHE A 12 1.03 17.96 4.49
CA PHE A 12 2.47 17.81 4.73
C PHE A 12 3.34 17.98 3.48
N PHE A 13 2.78 17.90 2.26
CA PHE A 13 3.58 17.79 1.02
C PHE A 13 3.13 18.68 -0.16
N VAL A 14 2.44 19.80 0.09
CA VAL A 14 1.83 20.71 -0.92
C VAL A 14 2.72 21.00 -2.14
N ASP A 15 4.05 21.15 -1.98
CA ASP A 15 4.95 21.60 -3.05
C ASP A 15 6.05 20.59 -3.45
N ARG A 16 5.93 19.30 -3.06
CA ARG A 16 6.98 18.27 -3.31
C ARG A 16 6.42 16.95 -3.83
N TYR A 17 5.99 16.94 -5.08
CA TYR A 17 5.41 15.76 -5.76
C TYR A 17 6.25 14.49 -5.62
N GLY A 18 7.58 14.57 -5.77
CA GLY A 18 8.46 13.40 -5.61
C GLY A 18 8.50 12.86 -4.18
N HIS A 19 8.49 13.73 -3.17
CA HIS A 19 8.47 13.30 -1.76
C HIS A 19 7.11 12.72 -1.36
N ARG A 20 6.02 13.28 -1.89
CA ARG A 20 4.66 12.73 -1.73
C ARG A 20 4.55 11.34 -2.34
N ALA A 21 5.07 11.14 -3.55
CA ALA A 21 5.07 9.84 -4.21
C ALA A 21 5.84 8.80 -3.37
N VAL A 22 7.04 9.12 -2.89
CA VAL A 22 7.82 8.23 -2.00
C VAL A 22 7.00 7.77 -0.79
N VAL A 23 6.29 8.66 -0.11
CA VAL A 23 5.48 8.28 1.05
C VAL A 23 4.27 7.43 0.63
N LEU A 24 3.57 7.80 -0.45
CA LEU A 24 2.40 7.05 -0.92
C LEU A 24 2.75 5.62 -1.36
N GLU A 25 3.82 5.45 -2.14
CA GLU A 25 4.26 4.12 -2.60
C GLU A 25 4.65 3.20 -1.43
N THR A 26 5.25 3.77 -0.36
CA THR A 26 5.59 2.97 0.83
C THR A 26 4.37 2.43 1.57
N VAL A 27 3.21 3.09 1.44
CA VAL A 27 1.94 2.68 2.04
C VAL A 27 1.16 1.78 1.06
N ALA A 28 1.24 2.06 -0.25
CA ALA A 28 0.58 1.28 -1.31
C ALA A 28 1.07 -0.18 -1.37
N GLY A 29 2.35 -0.44 -1.06
CA GLY A 29 2.87 -1.82 -0.98
C GLY A 29 2.43 -2.64 0.24
N VAL A 30 1.80 -2.03 1.25
CA VAL A 30 1.43 -2.73 2.51
C VAL A 30 0.24 -3.70 2.35
N PRO A 31 -0.88 -3.34 1.70
CA PRO A 31 -2.04 -4.21 1.51
C PRO A 31 -1.74 -5.57 0.88
N GLY A 32 -0.97 -5.59 -0.23
CA GLY A 32 -0.61 -6.81 -0.93
C GLY A 32 0.20 -7.76 -0.04
N MET A 33 1.15 -7.22 0.72
CA MET A 33 1.96 -8.01 1.65
C MET A 33 1.13 -8.60 2.79
N VAL A 34 0.28 -7.78 3.43
CA VAL A 34 -0.59 -8.23 4.52
C VAL A 34 -1.58 -9.29 4.04
N ALA A 35 -2.22 -9.07 2.89
CA ALA A 35 -3.12 -10.04 2.28
C ALA A 35 -2.39 -11.34 1.95
N GLY A 36 -1.23 -11.26 1.31
CA GLY A 36 -0.38 -12.41 0.96
C GLY A 36 -0.02 -13.26 2.19
N VAL A 37 0.43 -12.65 3.29
CA VAL A 37 0.76 -13.35 4.54
C VAL A 37 -0.47 -14.02 5.16
N LEU A 38 -1.59 -13.32 5.25
CA LEU A 38 -2.81 -13.86 5.85
C LEU A 38 -3.39 -15.02 5.02
N MET A 39 -3.36 -14.90 3.69
CA MET A 39 -3.76 -15.96 2.76
C MET A 39 -2.80 -17.15 2.84
N HIS A 40 -1.50 -16.91 2.94
CA HIS A 40 -0.49 -17.94 3.12
C HIS A 40 -0.75 -18.77 4.39
N PHE A 41 -0.93 -18.10 5.53
CA PHE A 41 -1.24 -18.79 6.79
C PHE A 41 -2.59 -19.52 6.75
N LYS A 42 -3.60 -18.96 6.09
CA LYS A 42 -4.88 -19.64 5.87
C LYS A 42 -4.70 -20.90 5.03
N SER A 43 -3.90 -20.85 3.96
CA SER A 43 -3.56 -22.00 3.14
C SER A 43 -2.93 -23.12 3.98
N LEU A 44 -1.89 -22.79 4.76
CA LEU A 44 -1.18 -23.74 5.62
C LEU A 44 -2.11 -24.42 6.63
N ARG A 45 -2.91 -23.64 7.38
CA ARG A 45 -3.84 -24.18 8.37
C ARG A 45 -4.98 -24.99 7.76
N SER A 46 -5.36 -24.70 6.52
CA SER A 46 -6.40 -25.43 5.82
C SER A 46 -5.91 -26.71 5.14
N MET A 47 -4.58 -26.89 4.99
CA MET A 47 -3.95 -28.02 4.31
C MET A 47 -4.51 -28.27 2.88
N LYS A 48 -4.90 -27.20 2.17
CA LYS A 48 -5.51 -27.26 0.84
C LYS A 48 -4.61 -26.67 -0.23
N THR A 49 -4.63 -27.30 -1.40
CA THR A 49 -4.15 -26.71 -2.65
C THR A 49 -5.16 -25.68 -3.16
N GLY A 50 -4.70 -24.61 -3.82
CA GLY A 50 -5.57 -23.62 -4.48
C GLY A 50 -5.30 -22.15 -4.13
N TYR A 51 -4.62 -21.85 -3.02
CA TYR A 51 -4.30 -20.46 -2.66
C TYR A 51 -3.10 -19.87 -3.41
N GLY A 52 -2.31 -20.71 -4.10
CA GLY A 52 -1.03 -20.32 -4.67
C GLY A 52 -1.10 -19.18 -5.69
N ALA A 53 -2.10 -19.17 -6.57
CA ALA A 53 -2.27 -18.11 -7.56
C ALA A 53 -2.50 -16.75 -6.88
N SER A 54 -3.50 -16.68 -5.99
CA SER A 54 -3.84 -15.42 -5.31
C SER A 54 -2.77 -14.94 -4.33
N ILE A 55 -2.03 -15.85 -3.66
CA ILE A 55 -0.89 -15.45 -2.84
C ILE A 55 0.19 -14.80 -3.71
N ARG A 56 0.53 -15.40 -4.86
CA ARG A 56 1.53 -14.85 -5.79
C ARG A 56 1.10 -13.50 -6.34
N GLU A 57 -0.17 -13.37 -6.70
CA GLU A 57 -0.76 -12.10 -7.17
C GLU A 57 -0.61 -10.99 -6.13
N MET A 58 -1.01 -11.22 -4.87
CA MET A 58 -0.90 -10.20 -3.81
C MET A 58 0.55 -9.84 -3.46
N LEU A 59 1.47 -10.81 -3.52
CA LEU A 59 2.89 -10.55 -3.31
C LEU A 59 3.53 -9.82 -4.50
N ALA A 60 3.09 -10.12 -5.74
CA ALA A 60 3.52 -9.43 -6.93
C ALA A 60 3.05 -7.97 -6.93
N GLU A 61 1.82 -7.71 -6.47
CA GLU A 61 1.29 -6.34 -6.30
C GLU A 61 2.15 -5.53 -5.30
N ALA A 62 2.45 -6.12 -4.13
CA ALA A 62 3.31 -5.48 -3.14
C ALA A 62 4.73 -5.22 -3.67
N GLU A 63 5.25 -6.14 -4.48
CA GLU A 63 6.54 -5.94 -5.15
C GLU A 63 6.46 -4.86 -6.24
N ASN A 64 5.36 -4.76 -6.97
CA ASN A 64 5.14 -3.74 -7.99
C ASN A 64 5.20 -2.33 -7.38
N GLU A 65 4.50 -2.09 -6.27
CA GLU A 65 4.54 -0.80 -5.57
C GLU A 65 5.93 -0.51 -4.97
N ARG A 66 6.65 -1.56 -4.55
CA ARG A 66 8.07 -1.40 -4.15
C ARG A 66 8.93 -0.97 -5.34
N MET A 67 8.66 -1.45 -6.54
CA MET A 67 9.38 -1.02 -7.75
C MET A 67 9.05 0.45 -8.09
N HIS A 68 7.79 0.88 -7.97
CA HIS A 68 7.41 2.28 -8.10
C HIS A 68 8.17 3.17 -7.11
N LEU A 69 8.24 2.77 -5.84
CA LEU A 69 9.02 3.47 -4.82
C LEU A 69 10.49 3.63 -5.21
N MET A 70 11.14 2.57 -5.72
CA MET A 70 12.55 2.64 -6.09
C MET A 70 12.80 3.64 -7.21
N PHE A 71 11.88 3.75 -8.18
CA PHE A 71 11.94 4.78 -9.22
C PHE A 71 11.88 6.19 -8.62
N PHE A 72 10.98 6.47 -7.67
CA PHE A 72 10.88 7.79 -7.06
C PHE A 72 12.06 8.16 -6.16
N ILE A 73 12.69 7.18 -5.49
CA ILE A 73 13.86 7.42 -4.63
C ILE A 73 15.07 7.93 -5.44
N GLU A 74 15.20 7.54 -6.71
CA GLU A 74 16.24 8.07 -7.61
C GLU A 74 16.07 9.57 -7.87
N ILE A 75 14.82 10.05 -7.87
CA ILE A 75 14.45 11.45 -8.15
C ILE A 75 14.42 12.28 -6.86
N ALA A 76 13.86 11.73 -5.78
CA ALA A 76 13.63 12.41 -4.52
C ALA A 76 14.10 11.56 -3.34
N LYS A 77 15.28 11.89 -2.79
CA LYS A 77 15.82 11.18 -1.63
C LYS A 77 15.11 11.62 -0.35
N PRO A 78 14.49 10.69 0.40
CA PRO A 78 13.77 11.06 1.60
C PRO A 78 14.73 11.45 2.74
N ASN A 79 14.41 12.55 3.41
CA ASN A 79 15.15 13.00 4.61
C ASN A 79 14.74 12.20 5.87
N PHE A 80 15.38 12.48 7.00
CA PHE A 80 15.12 11.77 8.26
C PHE A 80 13.65 11.89 8.73
N PHE A 81 13.05 13.08 8.61
CA PHE A 81 11.67 13.32 9.00
C PHE A 81 10.69 12.54 8.11
N GLU A 82 10.93 12.52 6.80
CA GLU A 82 10.11 11.74 5.85
C GLU A 82 10.20 10.25 6.11
N ARG A 83 11.38 9.72 6.45
CA ARG A 83 11.54 8.32 6.85
C ARG A 83 10.78 7.99 8.14
N PHE A 84 10.77 8.90 9.11
CA PHE A 84 9.98 8.73 10.33
C PHE A 84 8.47 8.75 10.04
N LEU A 85 8.02 9.65 9.15
CA LEU A 85 6.63 9.68 8.68
C LEU A 85 6.24 8.39 7.99
N VAL A 86 7.08 7.87 7.09
CA VAL A 86 6.87 6.57 6.43
C VAL A 86 6.68 5.46 7.45
N LEU A 87 7.59 5.36 8.42
CA LEU A 87 7.53 4.31 9.45
C LEU A 87 6.23 4.41 10.27
N SER A 88 5.85 5.63 10.66
CA SER A 88 4.61 5.89 11.40
C SER A 88 3.37 5.56 10.58
N ALA A 89 3.34 5.97 9.31
CA ALA A 89 2.24 5.71 8.39
C ALA A 89 2.08 4.20 8.12
N GLN A 90 3.17 3.48 7.87
CA GLN A 90 3.16 2.04 7.68
C GLN A 90 2.67 1.30 8.94
N ALA A 91 3.08 1.74 10.13
CA ALA A 91 2.61 1.13 11.38
C ALA A 91 1.09 1.32 11.58
N ILE A 92 0.60 2.56 11.47
CA ILE A 92 -0.81 2.90 11.66
C ILE A 92 -1.66 2.22 10.58
N PHE A 93 -1.28 2.38 9.32
CA PHE A 93 -2.04 1.84 8.19
C PHE A 93 -1.96 0.31 8.14
N GLY A 94 -0.80 -0.28 8.41
CA GLY A 94 -0.61 -1.73 8.45
C GLY A 94 -1.47 -2.39 9.52
N VAL A 95 -1.54 -1.83 10.73
CA VAL A 95 -2.42 -2.32 11.79
C VAL A 95 -3.90 -2.17 11.40
N PHE A 96 -4.29 -1.00 10.88
CA PHE A 96 -5.65 -0.78 10.39
C PHE A 96 -6.04 -1.79 9.31
N TYR A 97 -5.21 -1.95 8.29
CA TYR A 97 -5.48 -2.84 7.16
C TYR A 97 -5.48 -4.31 7.58
N PHE A 98 -4.58 -4.72 8.48
CA PHE A 98 -4.55 -6.06 9.05
C PHE A 98 -5.85 -6.40 9.78
N ILE A 99 -6.31 -5.52 10.67
CA ILE A 99 -7.59 -5.69 11.38
C ILE A 99 -8.74 -5.75 10.37
N MET A 100 -8.79 -4.82 9.42
CA MET A 100 -9.82 -4.81 8.38
C MET A 100 -9.79 -6.09 7.54
N TYR A 101 -8.63 -6.64 7.19
CA TYR A 101 -8.53 -7.86 6.38
C TYR A 101 -9.05 -9.08 7.14
N ILE A 102 -8.78 -9.18 8.45
CA ILE A 102 -9.26 -10.26 9.31
C ILE A 102 -10.79 -10.26 9.40
N PHE A 103 -11.39 -9.10 9.68
CA PHE A 103 -12.84 -9.01 9.93
C PHE A 103 -13.68 -8.78 8.67
N PHE A 104 -13.11 -8.13 7.65
CA PHE A 104 -13.81 -7.63 6.46
C PHE A 104 -13.00 -7.84 5.17
N THR A 105 -12.57 -9.07 4.89
CA THR A 105 -11.70 -9.40 3.74
C THR A 105 -12.21 -8.86 2.38
N ARG A 106 -13.52 -8.90 2.12
CA ARG A 106 -14.10 -8.33 0.88
C ARG A 106 -13.92 -6.82 0.79
N THR A 107 -14.08 -6.11 1.91
CA THR A 107 -13.88 -4.66 1.98
C THR A 107 -12.40 -4.32 1.79
N ALA A 108 -11.51 -5.11 2.39
CA ALA A 108 -10.07 -4.94 2.24
C ALA A 108 -9.62 -5.06 0.77
N HIS A 109 -10.06 -6.10 0.05
CA HIS A 109 -9.73 -6.24 -1.38
C HIS A 109 -10.33 -5.10 -2.24
N ARG A 110 -11.56 -4.64 -1.96
CA ARG A 110 -12.13 -3.48 -2.64
C ARG A 110 -11.33 -2.20 -2.39
N MET A 111 -10.77 -2.05 -1.20
CA MET A 111 -9.94 -0.90 -0.86
C MET A 111 -8.67 -0.84 -1.71
N ILE A 112 -8.03 -1.98 -2.02
CA ILE A 112 -6.90 -2.04 -2.95
C ILE A 112 -7.34 -1.53 -4.34
N GLY A 113 -8.43 -2.08 -4.89
CA GLY A 113 -8.93 -1.66 -6.20
C GLY A 113 -9.27 -0.17 -6.27
N TYR A 114 -9.83 0.41 -5.19
CA TYR A 114 -10.06 1.86 -5.13
C TYR A 114 -8.76 2.68 -5.08
N PHE A 115 -7.67 2.15 -4.54
CA PHE A 115 -6.37 2.80 -4.59
C PHE A 115 -5.78 2.79 -5.99
N GLU A 116 -5.85 1.66 -6.68
CA GLU A 116 -5.43 1.53 -8.09
C GLU A 116 -6.23 2.49 -8.98
N ASP A 117 -7.57 2.51 -8.86
CA ASP A 117 -8.45 3.40 -9.62
C ASP A 117 -8.09 4.88 -9.40
N GLU A 118 -7.73 5.26 -8.17
CA GLU A 118 -7.36 6.63 -7.85
C GLU A 118 -5.95 6.96 -8.35
N ALA A 119 -5.02 6.00 -8.31
CA ALA A 119 -3.69 6.16 -8.88
C ALA A 119 -3.74 6.38 -10.39
N VAL A 120 -4.57 5.62 -11.12
CA VAL A 120 -4.77 5.80 -12.56
C VAL A 120 -5.31 7.19 -12.89
N LYS A 121 -6.28 7.70 -12.13
CA LYS A 121 -6.81 9.06 -12.32
C LYS A 121 -5.74 10.12 -12.09
N VAL A 122 -4.89 9.97 -11.08
CA VAL A 122 -3.83 10.94 -10.80
C VAL A 122 -2.78 10.95 -11.91
N ILE A 123 -2.47 9.78 -12.49
CA ILE A 123 -1.48 9.64 -13.58
C ILE A 123 -2.04 10.14 -14.92
N GLN A 124 -3.34 9.97 -15.21
CA GLN A 124 -3.96 10.42 -16.46
C GLN A 124 -4.27 11.92 -16.54
N ILE A 125 -4.18 12.67 -15.42
CA ILE A 125 -4.56 14.10 -15.35
C ILE A 125 -3.30 15.01 -15.27
N THR A 126 -2.10 14.46 -15.41
CA THR A 126 -0.84 15.22 -15.57
C THR A 126 -0.29 15.00 -16.97
#